data_AF-X0YXH7-F1
#
_entry.id   AF-X0YXH7-F1
#
_cell.length_a   1.000
_cell.length_b   1.000
_cell.length_c   1.000
_cell.angle_alpha   90.00
_cell.angle_beta   90.00
_cell.angle_gamma   90.00
#
_symmetry.space_group_name_H-M   'P 1'
#
loop_
_entity.id
_entity.type
_entity.pdbx_description
1 polymer ?
#
loop_
_entity_poly.entity_id
_entity_poly.type
_entity_poly.pdbx_seq_one_letter_code
_entity_poly.pdbx_strand_id
1 'polypeptide(L)'
;ANTRPVSQVGNIEIDQAVIGSCTNGRLEDLRVAAQILRGKKVHPRVRCIIIPGSQQVYLDALTEGLIETFIRAGAVVSTPTCGPCLGGHMGVLADGERCISTTNRFLPLRIIAK
;
A
#
# COMPACT_ATOMS: atom_id res chain seq x y z
N ALA A 1 -15.18 -15.08 8.70
CA ALA A 1 -13.95 -14.30 8.44
C ALA A 1 -13.01 -15.14 7.59
N ASN A 2 -12.40 -14.59 6.54
CA ASN A 2 -11.45 -15.32 5.67
C ASN A 2 -10.00 -14.96 6.03
N THR A 3 -9.62 -15.16 7.29
CA THR A 3 -8.30 -14.83 7.83
C THR A 3 -7.46 -16.09 7.95
N ARG A 4 -6.27 -16.10 7.36
CA ARG A 4 -5.32 -17.22 7.46
C ARG A 4 -3.95 -16.71 7.91
N PRO A 5 -3.17 -17.49 8.67
CA PRO A 5 -1.77 -17.18 8.97
C PRO A 5 -0.96 -17.04 7.67
N VAL A 6 -0.01 -16.10 7.62
CA VAL A 6 0.85 -15.90 6.45
C VAL A 6 1.61 -17.17 6.04
N SER A 7 1.93 -18.04 7.01
CA SER A 7 2.57 -19.34 6.77
C SER A 7 1.73 -20.32 5.94
N GLN A 8 0.41 -20.12 5.87
CA GLN A 8 -0.51 -20.99 5.12
C GLN A 8 -0.85 -20.45 3.72
N VAL A 9 -0.38 -19.25 3.38
CA VAL A 9 -0.71 -18.57 2.11
C VAL A 9 0.23 -19.00 0.98
N GLY A 10 1.43 -19.49 1.32
CA GLY A 10 2.43 -19.94 0.33
C GLY A 10 3.06 -18.78 -0.46
N ASN A 11 3.69 -19.12 -1.60
CA ASN A 11 4.26 -18.13 -2.52
C ASN A 11 3.19 -17.67 -3.50
N ILE A 12 2.67 -16.46 -3.30
CA ILE A 12 1.71 -15.82 -4.21
C ILE A 12 2.40 -14.63 -4.86
N GLU A 13 2.41 -14.59 -6.19
CA GLU A 13 2.82 -13.39 -6.92
C GLU A 13 1.77 -12.29 -6.76
N ILE A 14 2.23 -11.09 -6.39
CA ILE A 14 1.41 -9.89 -6.28
C ILE A 14 1.77 -8.91 -7.40
N ASP A 15 0.78 -8.14 -7.84
CA ASP A 15 0.94 -7.12 -8.87
C ASP A 15 0.91 -5.71 -8.25
N GLN A 16 0.24 -5.56 -7.10
CA GLN A 16 0.09 -4.28 -6.43
C GLN A 16 0.21 -4.41 -4.91
N ALA A 17 0.81 -3.40 -4.28
CA ALA A 17 0.88 -3.23 -2.83
C ALA A 17 0.40 -1.83 -2.46
N VAL A 18 -0.63 -1.74 -1.62
CA VAL A 18 -1.16 -0.47 -1.11
C VAL A 18 -0.85 -0.36 0.37
N ILE A 19 -0.12 0.69 0.76
CA ILE A 19 0.23 0.98 2.14
C ILE A 19 -0.38 2.33 2.51
N GLY A 20 -1.22 2.32 3.52
CA GLY A 20 -1.90 3.51 4.01
C GLY A 20 -3.34 3.66 3.52
N SER A 21 -4.14 4.25 4.39
CA SER A 21 -5.59 4.44 4.27
C SER A 21 -6.03 5.45 5.34
N CYS A 22 -7.29 5.88 5.32
CA CYS A 22 -7.91 6.60 6.43
C CYS A 22 -7.77 5.88 7.79
N THR A 23 -7.52 4.56 7.77
CA THR A 23 -7.38 3.71 8.96
C THR A 23 -5.94 3.35 9.32
N ASN A 24 -4.98 3.42 8.38
CA ASN A 24 -3.63 2.83 8.53
C ASN A 24 -2.54 3.69 7.87
N GLY A 25 -2.82 4.98 7.69
CA GLY A 25 -1.92 5.96 7.08
C GLY A 25 -1.39 6.96 8.10
N ARG A 26 -1.19 6.56 9.36
CA ARG A 26 -0.61 7.45 10.38
C ARG A 26 0.88 7.60 10.14
N LEU A 27 1.48 8.62 10.75
CA LEU A 27 2.92 8.88 10.60
C LEU A 27 3.76 7.70 11.11
N GLU A 28 3.36 7.06 12.20
CA GLU A 28 3.99 5.84 12.74
C GLU A 28 3.98 4.67 11.74
N ASP A 29 2.87 4.45 11.05
CA ASP A 29 2.75 3.41 10.01
C ASP A 29 3.72 3.69 8.84
N LEU A 30 3.79 4.95 8.40
CA LEU A 30 4.69 5.39 7.34
C LEU A 30 6.16 5.25 7.75
N ARG A 31 6.52 5.54 9.01
CA ARG A 31 7.89 5.34 9.49
C ARG A 31 8.31 3.88 9.43
N VAL A 32 7.44 2.96 9.86
CA VAL A 32 7.71 1.52 9.78
C VAL A 32 7.86 1.07 8.33
N ALA A 33 6.95 1.51 7.45
CA ALA A 33 7.04 1.21 6.02
C ALA A 33 8.34 1.75 5.40
N ALA A 34 8.74 2.97 5.75
CA ALA A 34 9.97 3.58 5.27
C ALA A 34 11.22 2.84 5.78
N GLN A 35 11.23 2.37 7.03
CA GLN A 35 12.33 1.55 7.56
C GLN A 35 12.49 0.23 6.79
N ILE A 36 11.39 -0.42 6.43
CA ILE A 36 11.41 -1.68 5.66
C ILE A 36 11.90 -1.44 4.23
N LEU A 37 11.48 -0.34 3.60
CA LEU A 37 11.82 0.01 2.23
C LEU A 37 13.19 0.70 2.10
N ARG A 38 13.75 1.22 3.19
CA ARG A 38 15.06 1.88 3.19
C ARG A 38 16.15 0.92 2.71
N GLY A 39 16.86 1.34 1.66
CA GLY A 39 17.94 0.55 1.05
C GLY A 39 17.45 -0.64 0.20
N LYS A 40 16.12 -0.81 0.06
CA LYS A 40 15.51 -1.81 -0.81
C LYS A 40 14.83 -1.14 -2.00
N LYS A 41 14.54 -1.92 -3.03
CA LYS A 41 13.73 -1.49 -4.17
C LYS A 41 12.53 -2.39 -4.31
N VAL A 42 11.39 -1.79 -4.59
CA VAL A 42 10.18 -2.48 -4.99
C VAL A 42 10.47 -3.21 -6.29
N HIS A 43 9.97 -4.44 -6.39
CA HIS A 43 10.14 -5.26 -7.58
C HIS A 43 9.48 -4.56 -8.78
N PRO A 44 10.09 -4.53 -9.98
CA PRO A 44 9.61 -3.71 -11.11
C PRO A 44 8.23 -4.10 -11.63
N ARG A 45 7.79 -5.34 -11.39
CA ARG A 45 6.42 -5.80 -11.73
C ARG A 45 5.36 -5.41 -10.70
N VAL A 46 5.75 -4.90 -9.53
CA VAL A 46 4.85 -4.60 -8.41
C VAL A 46 4.66 -3.11 -8.29
N ARG A 47 3.41 -2.65 -8.35
CA ARG A 47 3.05 -1.26 -8.10
C ARG A 47 2.89 -1.04 -6.60
N CYS A 48 3.87 -0.39 -5.96
CA CYS A 48 3.75 0.01 -4.56
C CYS A 48 3.18 1.42 -4.46
N ILE A 49 2.04 1.57 -3.79
CA ILE A 49 1.31 2.83 -3.63
C ILE A 49 1.25 3.17 -2.15
N ILE A 50 1.72 4.35 -1.78
CA ILE A 50 1.68 4.89 -0.42
C ILE A 50 0.61 5.98 -0.33
N ILE A 51 -0.32 5.86 0.61
CA ILE A 51 -1.40 6.83 0.81
C ILE A 51 -1.42 7.30 2.27
N PRO A 52 -0.93 8.52 2.55
CA PRO A 52 -1.02 9.09 3.89
C PRO A 52 -2.47 9.30 4.31
N GLY A 53 -2.76 9.14 5.60
CA GLY A 53 -4.12 9.18 6.14
C GLY A 53 -4.72 10.58 6.17
N SER A 54 -3.90 11.63 6.18
CA SER A 54 -4.32 13.02 6.16
C SER A 54 -3.26 13.93 5.52
N GLN A 55 -3.64 15.17 5.20
CA GLN A 55 -2.71 16.17 4.68
C GLN A 55 -1.62 16.52 5.69
N GLN A 56 -1.96 16.56 6.99
CA GLN A 56 -0.97 16.81 8.04
C GLN A 56 0.10 15.71 8.07
N VAL A 57 -0.33 14.43 8.04
CA VAL A 57 0.62 13.30 8.03
C VAL A 57 1.49 13.31 6.76
N TYR A 58 0.92 13.71 5.62
CA TYR A 58 1.71 13.87 4.39
C TYR A 58 2.84 14.91 4.59
N LEU A 59 2.52 16.08 5.15
CA LEU A 59 3.50 17.15 5.39
C LEU A 59 4.54 16.74 6.43
N ASP A 60 4.14 16.06 7.50
CA ASP A 60 5.05 15.54 8.51
C ASP A 60 6.01 14.49 7.89
N ALA A 61 5.47 13.56 7.09
CA ALA A 61 6.25 12.55 6.38
C ALA A 61 7.21 13.15 5.34
N LEU A 62 6.82 14.27 4.72
CA LEU A 62 7.69 15.03 3.81
C LEU A 62 8.84 15.68 4.58
N THR A 63 8.53 16.31 5.71
CA THR A 63 9.52 16.98 6.58
C THR A 63 10.53 15.98 7.15
N GLU A 64 10.09 14.77 7.47
CA GLU A 64 10.96 13.67 7.94
C GLU A 64 11.73 12.94 6.83
N GLY A 65 11.50 13.27 5.55
CA GLY A 65 12.15 12.60 4.42
C GLY A 65 11.65 11.17 4.14
N LEU A 66 10.51 10.78 4.71
CA LEU A 66 9.90 9.46 4.46
C LEU A 66 9.44 9.34 3.01
N ILE A 67 8.88 10.43 2.46
CA ILE A 67 8.42 10.49 1.07
C ILE A 67 9.58 10.23 0.09
N GLU A 68 10.74 10.82 0.35
CA GLU A 68 11.94 10.59 -0.47
C GLU A 68 12.38 9.12 -0.42
N THR A 69 12.32 8.50 0.76
CA THR A 69 12.64 7.06 0.93
C THR A 69 11.73 6.19 0.08
N PHE A 70 10.42 6.49 0.05
CA PHE A 70 9.45 5.75 -0.76
C PHE A 70 9.71 5.90 -2.26
N ILE A 71 9.95 7.13 -2.72
CA ILE A 71 10.24 7.40 -4.14
C ILE A 71 11.53 6.69 -4.57
N ARG A 72 12.58 6.74 -3.75
CA ARG A 72 13.85 6.06 -4.03
C ARG A 72 13.71 4.53 -4.08
N ALA A 73 12.80 3.97 -3.28
CA ALA A 73 12.46 2.57 -3.32
C ALA A 73 11.64 2.18 -4.57
N GLY A 74 11.14 3.15 -5.35
CA GLY A 74 10.27 2.90 -6.50
C GLY A 74 8.79 2.80 -6.17
N ALA A 75 8.38 3.26 -4.98
CA ALA A 75 6.98 3.41 -4.62
C ALA A 75 6.43 4.76 -5.09
N VAL A 76 5.12 4.81 -5.34
CA VAL A 76 4.39 6.01 -5.74
C VAL A 76 3.64 6.54 -4.53
N VAL A 77 3.85 7.81 -4.19
CA VAL A 77 3.12 8.46 -3.10
C VAL A 77 1.94 9.23 -3.67
N SER A 78 0.75 8.94 -3.17
CA SER A 78 -0.49 9.64 -3.54
C SER A 78 -0.83 10.72 -2.52
N THR A 79 -1.65 11.70 -2.93
CA THR A 79 -2.33 12.58 -1.98
C THR A 79 -3.25 11.77 -1.06
N PRO A 80 -3.50 12.22 0.18
CA PRO A 80 -4.44 11.60 1.10
C PRO A 80 -5.81 11.42 0.46
N THR A 81 -6.27 10.17 0.35
CA THR A 81 -7.51 9.83 -0.33
C THR A 81 -8.07 8.49 0.15
N CYS A 82 -9.38 8.31 0.02
CA CYS A 82 -10.03 7.00 0.16
C CYS A 82 -9.91 6.13 -1.10
N GLY A 83 -9.26 6.64 -2.16
CA GLY A 83 -9.19 6.10 -3.52
C GLY A 83 -9.34 4.58 -3.70
N PRO A 84 -8.41 3.75 -3.22
CA PRO A 84 -8.46 2.30 -3.44
C PRO A 84 -9.58 1.61 -2.66
N CYS A 85 -10.05 2.20 -1.55
CA CYS A 85 -11.17 1.65 -0.78
C CYS A 85 -12.49 1.68 -1.56
N LEU A 86 -12.62 2.59 -2.53
CA LEU A 86 -13.81 2.73 -3.38
C LEU A 86 -13.56 2.30 -4.83
N GLY A 87 -12.36 1.82 -5.15
CA GLY A 87 -11.96 1.45 -6.52
C GLY A 87 -11.95 2.61 -7.52
N GLY A 88 -11.96 3.86 -7.03
CA GLY A 88 -12.18 5.05 -7.88
C GLY A 88 -10.92 5.87 -8.16
N HIS A 89 -9.82 5.65 -7.43
CA HIS A 89 -8.62 6.47 -7.57
C HIS A 89 -7.39 5.75 -7.04
N MET A 90 -6.25 5.84 -7.74
CA MET A 90 -4.93 5.33 -7.35
C MET A 90 -4.94 3.93 -6.71
N GLY A 91 -4.71 2.89 -7.53
CA GLY A 91 -4.69 1.49 -7.09
C GLY A 91 -5.86 0.64 -7.58
N VAL A 92 -6.48 1.03 -8.71
CA VAL A 92 -7.45 0.21 -9.43
C VAL A 92 -6.77 -1.05 -9.94
N LEU A 93 -7.39 -2.20 -9.70
CA LEU A 93 -6.90 -3.50 -10.16
C LEU A 93 -7.57 -3.87 -11.48
N ALA A 94 -6.77 -4.36 -12.41
CA ALA A 94 -7.27 -5.02 -13.62
C ALA A 94 -7.76 -6.44 -13.29
N ASP A 95 -8.52 -7.06 -14.21
CA ASP A 95 -8.98 -8.43 -14.02
C ASP A 95 -7.80 -9.40 -13.88
N GLY A 96 -7.80 -10.20 -12.81
CA GLY A 96 -6.74 -11.15 -12.51
C GLY A 96 -5.54 -10.61 -11.71
N GLU A 97 -5.44 -9.30 -11.48
CA GLU A 97 -4.36 -8.73 -10.66
C GLU A 97 -4.56 -9.01 -9.17
N ARG A 98 -3.46 -9.32 -8.47
CA ARG A 98 -3.47 -9.58 -7.03
C ARG A 98 -2.88 -8.39 -6.27
N CYS A 99 -3.62 -7.93 -5.27
CA CYS A 99 -3.23 -6.80 -4.43
C CYS A 99 -3.07 -7.20 -2.97
N ILE A 100 -1.97 -6.76 -2.36
CA ILE A 100 -1.84 -6.71 -0.91
C ILE A 100 -2.15 -5.28 -0.45
N SER A 101 -2.99 -5.13 0.57
CA SER A 101 -3.39 -3.81 1.06
C SER A 101 -3.45 -3.79 2.57
N THR A 102 -3.06 -2.65 3.17
CA THR A 102 -3.28 -2.38 4.58
C THR A 102 -4.67 -1.76 4.84
N THR A 103 -5.54 -1.61 3.84
CA THR A 103 -6.88 -0.99 3.98
C THR A 103 -7.88 -1.91 4.67
N ASN A 104 -8.78 -1.33 5.48
CA ASN A 104 -9.79 -2.07 6.25
C ASN A 104 -10.99 -2.59 5.42
N ARG A 105 -11.10 -2.26 4.13
CA ARG A 105 -12.23 -2.66 3.28
C ARG A 105 -11.73 -3.12 1.92
N PHE A 106 -12.17 -4.31 1.51
CA PHE A 106 -12.05 -4.82 0.15
C PHE A 106 -13.48 -4.93 -0.39
N LEU A 107 -13.84 -4.13 -1.41
CA LEU A 107 -15.04 -4.42 -2.19
C LEU A 107 -14.78 -5.66 -3.06
N PRO A 108 -15.73 -6.59 -3.18
CA PRO A 108 -15.50 -7.87 -3.82
C PRO A 108 -15.46 -7.70 -5.34
N LEU A 109 -14.30 -7.35 -5.87
CA LEU A 109 -13.95 -7.63 -7.26
C LEU A 109 -12.66 -8.45 -7.23
N ARG A 110 -12.84 -9.75 -6.97
CA ARG A 110 -11.88 -10.86 -7.14
C ARG A 110 -10.55 -10.75 -6.38
N ILE A 111 -10.52 -11.30 -5.16
CA ILE A 111 -9.43 -12.19 -4.75
C ILE A 111 -10.03 -13.57 -4.58
N ILE A 112 -9.96 -14.38 -5.65
CA ILE A 112 -10.04 -15.83 -5.53
C ILE A 112 -8.59 -16.30 -5.59
N ALA A 113 -7.97 -16.46 -4.43
CA ALA A 113 -6.94 -17.47 -4.30
C ALA A 113 -7.70 -18.81 -4.34
N LYS A 114 -7.66 -19.47 -5.50
CA LYS A 114 -8.00 -20.88 -5.62
C LYS A 114 -6.71 -21.67 -5.52
#